data_AF-A0A3D5WQ68-F1
#
_entry.id   AF-A0A3D5WQ68-F1
#
_cell.length_a   1.000
_cell.length_b   1.000
_cell.length_c   1.000
_cell.angle_alpha   90.00
_cell.angle_beta   90.00
_cell.angle_gamma   90.00
#
_symmetry.space_group_name_H-M   'P 1'
#
loop_
_entity.id
_entity.type
_entity.pdbx_description
1 polymer ?
#
loop_
_entity_poly.entity_id
_entity_poly.type
_entity_poly.pdbx_seq_one_letter_code
_entity_poly.pdbx_strand_id
1 'polypeptide(L)'
;IMSILYKADPSDVKLIMIDPKVVELSVYNGIPHLFCPVVTDPREAASALNWAVREMMERYNLFKELGVRNISGYNQKIKTVEDPEKAGYSKMPSLVIIVDEFADLMMVASKEVEDAVCRLAQLARAAGIHLVLATQRPSVNVITGVIKANIPSRIAFSVSSAIDSRTILDKGGAEKLLGKGDM
;
A
#
# COMPACT_ATOMS: atom_id res chain seq x y z
N ILE A 1 -3.16 -2.37 11.07
CA ILE A 1 -1.83 -2.99 11.29
C ILE A 1 -1.91 -4.18 12.23
N MET A 2 -2.39 -4.01 13.47
CA MET A 2 -2.55 -5.10 14.45
C MET A 2 -3.22 -6.37 13.88
N SER A 3 -4.30 -6.22 13.12
CA SER A 3 -5.00 -7.35 12.51
C SER A 3 -4.12 -8.22 11.61
N ILE A 4 -3.09 -7.64 10.97
CA ILE A 4 -2.09 -8.37 10.17
C ILE A 4 -1.11 -9.07 11.11
N LEU A 5 -0.53 -8.33 12.06
CA LEU A 5 0.48 -8.87 12.97
C LEU A 5 -0.02 -10.05 13.82
N TYR A 6 -1.31 -10.05 14.17
CA TYR A 6 -1.93 -11.15 14.92
C TYR A 6 -2.27 -12.39 14.08
N LYS A 7 -2.19 -12.32 12.75
CA LYS A 7 -2.68 -13.38 11.85
C LYS A 7 -1.68 -13.84 10.79
N ALA A 8 -0.62 -13.08 10.55
CA ALA A 8 0.33 -13.36 9.49
C ALA A 8 1.77 -13.37 10.01
N ASP A 9 2.52 -14.39 9.62
CA ASP A 9 3.95 -14.44 9.86
C ASP A 9 4.72 -13.49 8.92
N PRO A 10 5.93 -13.06 9.29
CA PRO A 10 6.80 -12.24 8.44
C PRO A 10 7.14 -12.87 7.09
N SER A 11 7.03 -14.20 6.97
CA SER A 11 7.24 -14.95 5.72
C SER A 11 6.04 -14.88 4.77
N ASP A 12 4.86 -14.51 5.28
CA ASP A 12 3.62 -14.41 4.51
C ASP A 12 3.31 -12.97 4.13
N VAL A 13 3.61 -12.01 5.03
CA VAL A 13 3.35 -10.60 4.82
C VAL A 13 4.56 -9.74 5.19
N LYS A 14 4.94 -8.86 4.28
CA LYS A 14 5.90 -7.77 4.50
C LYS A 14 5.21 -6.41 4.44
N LEU A 15 5.74 -5.47 5.21
CA LEU A 15 5.21 -4.12 5.36
C LEU A 15 6.24 -3.08 4.92
N ILE A 16 5.79 -2.11 4.13
CA ILE A 16 6.49 -0.84 3.93
C ILE A 16 5.64 0.22 4.61
N MET A 17 6.24 0.95 5.55
CA MET A 17 5.56 1.99 6.31
C MET A 17 6.20 3.34 6.00
N ILE A 18 5.37 4.31 5.65
CA ILE A 18 5.75 5.68 5.33
C ILE A 18 5.05 6.61 6.31
N ASP A 19 5.84 7.31 7.12
CA ASP A 19 5.41 8.24 8.16
C ASP A 19 6.27 9.51 8.12
N PRO A 20 5.88 10.49 7.26
CA PRO A 20 6.63 11.73 7.11
C PRO A 20 6.69 12.59 8.38
N LYS A 21 5.78 12.34 9.33
CA LYS A 21 5.66 13.11 10.57
C LYS A 21 6.44 12.47 11.72
N VAL A 22 6.82 11.21 11.59
CA VAL A 22 7.56 10.44 12.61
C VAL A 22 6.77 10.32 13.92
N VAL A 23 5.44 10.25 13.83
CA VAL A 23 4.56 10.22 15.01
C VAL A 23 3.86 8.87 15.14
N GLU A 24 3.21 8.41 14.07
CA GLU A 24 2.22 7.33 14.16
C GLU A 24 2.81 5.94 13.91
N LEU A 25 3.70 5.80 12.91
CA LEU A 25 4.21 4.49 12.49
C LEU A 25 5.61 4.17 13.04
N SER A 26 6.31 5.16 13.58
CA SER A 26 7.69 4.97 14.09
C SER A 26 7.78 3.92 15.21
N VAL A 27 6.70 3.69 15.96
CA VAL A 27 6.58 2.63 16.98
C VAL A 27 6.77 1.21 16.42
N TYR A 28 6.58 1.02 15.10
CA TYR A 28 6.72 -0.28 14.45
C TYR A 28 8.15 -0.58 13.99
N ASN A 29 9.11 0.34 14.15
CA ASN A 29 10.49 0.07 13.78
C ASN A 29 11.03 -1.18 14.52
N GLY A 30 11.71 -2.05 13.78
CA GLY A 30 12.33 -3.28 14.30
C GLY A 30 11.43 -4.52 14.28
N ILE A 31 10.14 -4.41 13.92
CA ILE A 31 9.32 -5.62 13.74
C ILE A 31 9.81 -6.45 12.53
N PRO A 32 9.75 -7.78 12.58
CA PRO A 32 10.26 -8.64 11.51
C PRO A 32 9.45 -8.55 10.20
N HIS A 33 8.22 -8.01 10.25
CA HIS A 33 7.39 -7.77 9.08
C HIS A 33 7.87 -6.59 8.23
N LEU A 34 8.63 -5.64 8.79
CA LEU A 34 9.13 -4.51 8.01
C LEU A 34 10.09 -4.98 6.92
N PHE A 35 9.89 -4.48 5.71
CA PHE A 35 10.78 -4.69 4.58
C PHE A 35 12.01 -3.76 4.65
N CYS A 36 11.77 -2.53 5.09
CA CYS A 36 12.78 -1.52 5.38
C CYS A 36 12.37 -0.76 6.65
N PRO A 37 13.29 0.00 7.28
CA PRO A 37 12.91 0.94 8.34
C PRO A 37 11.79 1.87 7.89
N VAL A 38 11.00 2.38 8.85
CA VAL A 38 9.91 3.31 8.56
C VAL A 38 10.48 4.51 7.80
N VAL A 39 9.92 4.78 6.62
CA VAL A 39 10.38 5.83 5.72
C VAL A 39 9.80 7.16 6.16
N THR A 40 10.67 8.11 6.48
CA THR A 40 10.28 9.44 6.97
C THR A 40 10.46 10.53 5.93
N ASP A 41 11.38 10.36 4.98
CA ASP A 41 11.59 11.35 3.93
C ASP A 41 10.56 11.17 2.78
N PRO A 42 9.85 12.23 2.36
CA PRO A 42 8.87 12.13 1.28
C PRO A 42 9.43 11.70 -0.08
N ARG A 43 10.69 12.01 -0.40
CA ARG A 43 11.34 11.59 -1.66
C ARG A 43 11.77 10.14 -1.61
N GLU A 44 12.25 9.68 -0.46
CA GLU A 44 12.48 8.25 -0.22
C GLU A 44 11.18 7.46 -0.31
N ALA A 45 10.07 8.00 0.19
CA ALA A 45 8.75 7.38 0.07
C ALA A 45 8.29 7.27 -1.39
N ALA A 46 8.48 8.31 -2.21
CA ALA A 46 8.24 8.24 -3.65
C ALA A 46 9.13 7.16 -4.31
N SER A 47 10.38 7.05 -3.88
CA SER A 47 11.31 6.00 -4.35
C SER A 47 10.86 4.60 -3.94
N ALA A 48 10.30 4.43 -2.73
CA ALA A 48 9.75 3.18 -2.24
C ALA A 48 8.51 2.73 -3.04
N LEU A 49 7.63 3.67 -3.39
CA LEU A 49 6.48 3.40 -4.28
C LEU A 49 6.96 2.97 -5.68
N ASN A 50 7.96 3.65 -6.24
CA ASN A 50 8.55 3.27 -7.52
C ASN A 50 9.29 1.92 -7.47
N TRP A 51 9.93 1.60 -6.35
CA TRP A 51 10.47 0.26 -6.11
C TRP A 51 9.36 -0.80 -6.11
N ALA A 52 8.24 -0.54 -5.43
CA ALA A 52 7.11 -1.46 -5.42
C ALA A 52 6.51 -1.70 -6.82
N VAL A 53 6.51 -0.68 -7.70
CA VAL A 53 6.14 -0.85 -9.11
C VAL A 53 7.11 -1.79 -9.84
N ARG A 54 8.42 -1.69 -9.58
CA ARG A 54 9.41 -2.60 -10.19
C ARG A 54 9.25 -4.02 -9.66
N GLU A 55 9.14 -4.18 -8.34
CA GLU A 55 8.86 -5.47 -7.69
C GLU A 55 7.60 -6.11 -8.28
N MET A 56 6.51 -5.35 -8.47
CA MET A 56 5.30 -5.84 -9.12
C MET A 56 5.58 -6.43 -10.51
N MET A 57 6.38 -5.75 -11.33
CA MET A 57 6.73 -6.22 -12.67
C MET A 57 7.62 -7.47 -12.64
N GLU A 58 8.57 -7.54 -11.69
CA GLU A 58 9.41 -8.73 -11.48
C GLU A 58 8.56 -9.94 -11.08
N ARG A 59 7.59 -9.76 -10.17
CA ARG A 59 6.63 -10.81 -9.82
C ARG A 59 5.85 -11.31 -11.03
N TYR A 60 5.40 -10.41 -11.90
CA TYR A 60 4.71 -10.78 -13.13
C TYR A 60 5.59 -11.57 -14.11
N ASN A 61 6.88 -11.26 -14.19
CA ASN A 61 7.82 -12.03 -15.00
C ASN A 61 7.96 -13.46 -14.45
N LEU A 62 8.13 -13.61 -13.14
CA LEU A 62 8.17 -14.92 -12.47
C LEU A 62 6.86 -15.71 -12.65
N PHE A 63 5.72 -15.02 -12.63
CA PHE A 63 4.42 -15.66 -12.89
C PHE A 63 4.34 -16.21 -14.30
N LYS A 64 4.83 -15.45 -15.29
CA LYS A 64 4.87 -15.87 -16.69
C LYS A 64 5.79 -17.06 -16.90
N GLU A 65 6.98 -17.06 -16.29
CA GLU A 65 7.95 -18.16 -16.36
C GLU A 65 7.38 -19.47 -15.81
N LEU A 66 6.67 -19.41 -14.68
CA LEU A 66 6.09 -20.59 -14.04
C LEU A 66 4.67 -20.93 -14.52
N GLY A 67 4.12 -20.16 -15.47
CA GLY A 67 2.79 -20.39 -16.02
C GLY A 67 1.65 -20.18 -15.02
N VAL A 68 1.83 -19.31 -14.03
CA VAL A 68 0.85 -18.99 -12.98
C VAL A 68 0.27 -17.58 -13.19
N ARG A 69 -0.87 -17.29 -12.55
CA ARG A 69 -1.58 -16.01 -12.75
C ARG A 69 -1.44 -15.03 -11.59
N ASN A 70 -1.03 -15.49 -10.42
CA ASN A 70 -0.99 -14.68 -9.19
C ASN A 70 -0.01 -15.26 -8.17
N ILE A 71 0.24 -14.49 -7.10
CA ILE A 71 1.11 -14.84 -5.99
C ILE A 71 0.75 -16.17 -5.31
N SER A 72 -0.54 -16.48 -5.13
CA SER A 72 -0.96 -17.73 -4.52
C SER A 72 -0.59 -18.93 -5.40
N GLY A 73 -0.81 -18.81 -6.71
CA GLY A 73 -0.41 -19.83 -7.69
C GLY A 73 1.10 -19.99 -7.73
N TYR A 74 1.86 -18.89 -7.70
CA TYR A 74 3.33 -18.93 -7.59
C TYR A 74 3.77 -19.69 -6.33
N ASN A 75 3.27 -19.30 -5.16
CA ASN A 75 3.63 -19.91 -3.88
C ASN A 75 3.21 -21.39 -3.76
N GLN A 76 2.16 -21.81 -4.48
CA GLN A 76 1.80 -23.22 -4.58
C GLN A 76 2.74 -23.97 -5.53
N LYS A 77 3.09 -23.36 -6.67
CA LYS A 77 3.94 -23.99 -7.69
C LYS A 77 5.35 -24.23 -7.16
N ILE A 78 5.96 -23.26 -6.47
CA ILE A 78 7.31 -23.42 -5.92
C ILE A 78 7.42 -24.56 -4.90
N LYS A 79 6.34 -24.92 -4.20
CA LYS A 79 6.34 -26.07 -3.27
C LYS A 79 6.47 -27.42 -3.98
N THR A 80 6.19 -27.46 -5.28
CA THR A 80 6.32 -28.66 -6.12
C THR A 80 7.68 -28.76 -6.81
N VAL A 81 8.50 -27.71 -6.74
CA VAL A 81 9.85 -27.69 -7.31
C VAL A 81 10.81 -28.37 -6.34
N GLU A 82 11.64 -29.27 -6.86
CA GLU A 82 12.72 -29.89 -6.10
C GLU A 82 13.84 -28.86 -5.88
N ASP A 83 14.23 -28.64 -4.61
CA ASP A 83 15.18 -27.59 -4.20
C ASP A 83 14.92 -26.18 -4.80
N PRO A 84 13.82 -25.49 -4.43
CA PRO A 84 13.44 -24.19 -5.00
C PRO A 84 14.55 -23.13 -4.90
N GLU A 85 15.28 -23.10 -3.79
CA GLU A 85 16.35 -22.13 -3.56
C GLU A 85 17.51 -22.29 -4.57
N LYS A 86 17.88 -23.53 -4.93
CA LYS A 86 18.90 -23.78 -5.96
C LYS A 86 18.42 -23.36 -7.35
N ALA A 87 17.10 -23.45 -7.59
CA ALA A 87 16.47 -22.97 -8.81
C ALA A 87 16.22 -21.45 -8.82
N GLY A 88 16.62 -20.72 -7.76
CA GLY A 88 16.45 -19.28 -7.65
C GLY A 88 15.04 -18.83 -7.25
N TYR A 89 14.20 -19.74 -6.76
CA TYR A 89 12.84 -19.44 -6.31
C TYR A 89 12.74 -19.43 -4.79
N SER A 90 11.97 -18.49 -4.26
CA SER A 90 11.69 -18.39 -2.82
C SER A 90 10.23 -18.04 -2.60
N LYS A 91 9.70 -18.31 -1.41
CA LYS A 91 8.32 -17.94 -1.06
C LYS A 91 8.16 -16.43 -1.17
N MET A 92 7.15 -16.01 -1.93
CA MET A 92 6.85 -14.61 -2.18
C MET A 92 5.82 -14.12 -1.15
N PRO A 93 6.16 -13.18 -0.26
CA PRO A 93 5.20 -12.62 0.69
C PRO A 93 4.28 -11.61 0.00
N SER A 94 3.06 -11.48 0.51
CA SER A 94 2.24 -10.31 0.22
C SER A 94 2.91 -9.06 0.78
N LEU A 95 2.84 -7.95 0.05
CA LEU A 95 3.40 -6.67 0.47
C LEU A 95 2.27 -5.70 0.76
N VAL A 96 2.27 -5.08 1.93
CA VAL A 96 1.33 -4.00 2.27
C VAL A 96 2.12 -2.72 2.49
N ILE A 97 1.82 -1.71 1.68
CA ILE A 97 2.43 -0.39 1.74
C ILE A 97 1.44 0.55 2.42
N ILE A 98 1.85 1.12 3.55
CA ILE A 98 1.02 1.99 4.39
C ILE A 98 1.64 3.37 4.39
N VAL A 99 0.86 4.36 3.97
CA VAL A 99 1.22 5.78 4.00
C VAL A 99 0.31 6.49 4.99
N ASP A 100 0.88 7.01 6.08
CA ASP A 100 0.10 7.66 7.15
C ASP A 100 -0.46 9.03 6.72
N GLU A 101 0.38 9.86 6.09
CA GLU A 101 -0.01 11.17 5.58
C GLU A 101 0.36 11.30 4.09
N PHE A 102 -0.52 10.79 3.23
CA PHE A 102 -0.35 10.81 1.78
C PHE A 102 -0.22 12.23 1.21
N ALA A 103 -0.85 13.22 1.84
CA ALA A 103 -0.78 14.61 1.40
C ALA A 103 0.65 15.18 1.43
N ASP A 104 1.49 14.76 2.39
CA ASP A 104 2.88 15.23 2.45
C ASP A 104 3.69 14.74 1.25
N LEU A 105 3.42 13.51 0.77
CA LEU A 105 4.03 12.99 -0.45
C LEU A 105 3.58 13.77 -1.68
N MET A 106 2.29 14.07 -1.77
CA MET A 106 1.73 14.84 -2.88
C MET A 106 2.28 16.27 -2.95
N MET A 107 2.64 16.88 -1.81
CA MET A 107 3.22 18.22 -1.79
C MET A 107 4.67 18.27 -2.29
N VAL A 108 5.42 17.17 -2.14
CA VAL A 108 6.85 17.11 -2.50
C VAL A 108 7.06 16.53 -3.89
N ALA A 109 6.33 15.46 -4.25
CA ALA A 109 6.57 14.67 -5.44
C ALA A 109 5.26 14.17 -6.09
N SER A 110 4.24 15.05 -6.21
CA SER A 110 2.90 14.71 -6.71
C SER A 110 2.88 13.81 -7.93
N LYS A 111 3.62 14.18 -8.98
CA LYS A 111 3.60 13.44 -10.25
C LYS A 111 4.12 12.01 -10.10
N GLU A 112 5.28 11.84 -9.46
CA GLU A 112 5.90 10.52 -9.27
C GLU A 112 5.06 9.63 -8.37
N VAL A 113 4.49 10.21 -7.31
CA VAL A 113 3.63 9.52 -6.35
C VAL A 113 2.32 9.09 -7.00
N GLU A 114 1.67 9.98 -7.76
CA GLU A 114 0.41 9.68 -8.46
C GLU A 114 0.62 8.59 -9.53
N ASP A 115 1.69 8.69 -10.33
CA ASP A 115 2.03 7.68 -11.35
C ASP A 115 2.25 6.30 -10.71
N ALA A 116 3.00 6.24 -9.60
CA ALA A 116 3.27 4.98 -8.90
C ALA A 116 2.01 4.39 -8.25
N VAL A 117 1.22 5.21 -7.55
CA VAL A 117 -0.05 4.77 -6.94
C VAL A 117 -1.02 4.27 -8.00
N CYS A 118 -1.15 4.97 -9.12
CA CYS A 118 -2.02 4.58 -10.23
C CYS A 118 -1.63 3.20 -10.78
N ARG A 119 -0.34 2.99 -11.09
CA ARG A 119 0.17 1.69 -11.59
C ARG A 119 -0.06 0.56 -10.60
N LEU A 120 0.24 0.79 -9.32
CA LEU A 120 0.03 -0.20 -8.27
C LEU A 120 -1.46 -0.52 -8.13
N ALA A 121 -2.32 0.49 -8.00
CA ALA A 121 -3.75 0.28 -7.83
C ALA A 121 -4.39 -0.52 -9.00
N GLN A 122 -3.86 -0.38 -10.22
CA GLN A 122 -4.36 -1.10 -11.39
C GLN A 122 -3.91 -2.56 -11.47
N LEU A 123 -2.64 -2.85 -11.17
CA LEU A 123 -2.02 -4.15 -11.51
C LEU A 123 -1.53 -4.94 -10.28
N ALA A 124 -1.40 -4.33 -9.11
CA ALA A 124 -0.74 -4.96 -7.97
C ALA A 124 -1.49 -6.14 -7.35
N ARG A 125 -2.82 -6.26 -7.59
CA ARG A 125 -3.67 -7.26 -6.94
C ARG A 125 -3.16 -8.69 -7.15
N ALA A 126 -2.81 -9.08 -8.37
CA ALA A 126 -2.35 -10.44 -8.64
C ALA A 126 -0.91 -10.66 -8.13
N ALA A 127 -0.10 -9.59 -8.10
CA ALA A 127 1.24 -9.58 -7.54
C ALA A 127 1.26 -9.63 -6.00
N GLY A 128 0.10 -9.50 -5.34
CA GLY A 128 -0.02 -9.52 -3.89
C GLY A 128 0.56 -8.27 -3.22
N ILE A 129 0.55 -7.13 -3.92
CA ILE A 129 0.96 -5.84 -3.37
C ILE A 129 -0.30 -5.00 -3.11
N HIS A 130 -0.41 -4.41 -1.94
CA HIS A 130 -1.61 -3.71 -1.47
C HIS A 130 -1.24 -2.33 -0.91
N LEU A 131 -2.04 -1.32 -1.26
CA LEU A 131 -1.87 0.05 -0.78
C LEU A 131 -2.88 0.39 0.32
N VAL A 132 -2.41 1.06 1.36
CA VAL A 132 -3.22 1.75 2.36
C VAL A 132 -2.74 3.20 2.42
N LEU A 133 -3.57 4.12 1.93
CA LEU A 133 -3.26 5.54 1.89
C LEU A 133 -4.17 6.27 2.88
N ALA A 134 -3.58 6.86 3.91
CA ALA A 134 -4.27 7.71 4.87
C ALA A 134 -3.89 9.18 4.63
N THR A 135 -4.79 10.09 5.02
CA THR A 135 -4.56 11.53 4.95
C THR A 135 -5.53 12.24 5.89
N GLN A 136 -5.07 13.29 6.55
CA GLN A 136 -5.92 14.20 7.31
C GLN A 136 -6.38 15.41 6.48
N ARG A 137 -5.89 15.54 5.24
CA ARG A 137 -6.18 16.64 4.31
C ARG A 137 -6.98 16.13 3.11
N PRO A 138 -8.31 15.93 3.25
CA PRO A 138 -9.18 15.43 2.19
C PRO A 138 -9.50 16.53 1.16
N SER A 139 -8.48 17.03 0.48
CA SER A 139 -8.60 18.04 -0.58
C SER A 139 -8.49 17.41 -1.97
N VAL A 140 -9.06 18.07 -2.98
CA VAL A 140 -8.99 17.62 -4.39
C VAL A 140 -7.56 17.57 -4.95
N ASN A 141 -6.63 18.30 -4.33
CA ASN A 141 -5.21 18.31 -4.70
C ASN A 141 -4.45 17.09 -4.14
N VAL A 142 -5.00 16.44 -3.11
CA VAL A 142 -4.43 15.24 -2.48
C VAL A 142 -5.15 14.00 -3.00
N ILE A 143 -6.48 14.00 -2.94
CA ILE A 143 -7.33 12.90 -3.42
C ILE A 143 -7.82 13.28 -4.82
N THR A 144 -6.90 13.21 -5.78
CA THR A 144 -7.15 13.60 -7.17
C THR A 144 -8.14 12.65 -7.85
N GLY A 145 -8.70 13.08 -8.98
CA GLY A 145 -9.57 12.22 -9.79
C GLY A 145 -8.88 10.92 -10.23
N VAL A 146 -7.59 10.97 -10.52
CA VAL A 146 -6.78 9.80 -10.91
C VAL A 146 -6.67 8.80 -9.75
N ILE A 147 -6.37 9.29 -8.53
CA ILE A 147 -6.33 8.44 -7.34
C ILE A 147 -7.69 7.78 -7.10
N LYS A 148 -8.78 8.57 -7.16
CA LYS A 148 -10.14 8.04 -6.96
C LYS A 148 -10.53 7.00 -8.01
N ALA A 149 -10.18 7.21 -9.27
CA ALA A 149 -10.53 6.30 -10.36
C ALA A 149 -9.90 4.90 -10.17
N ASN A 150 -8.75 4.80 -9.49
CA ASN A 150 -8.04 3.54 -9.31
C ASN A 150 -8.22 2.91 -7.92
N ILE A 151 -8.69 3.67 -6.93
CA ILE A 151 -8.91 3.17 -5.56
C ILE A 151 -10.41 3.24 -5.22
N PRO A 152 -11.17 2.15 -5.44
CA PRO A 152 -12.62 2.14 -5.20
C PRO A 152 -12.99 1.94 -3.73
N SER A 153 -12.13 1.27 -2.95
CA SER A 153 -12.35 1.03 -1.52
C SER A 153 -11.89 2.24 -0.72
N ARG A 154 -12.82 2.90 -0.02
CA ARG A 154 -12.55 4.14 0.72
C ARG A 154 -13.24 4.10 2.06
N ILE A 155 -12.55 4.62 3.06
CA ILE A 155 -13.04 4.77 4.44
C ILE A 155 -12.90 6.25 4.76
N ALA A 156 -13.94 6.84 5.33
CA ALA A 156 -13.90 8.20 5.85
C ALA A 156 -14.27 8.16 7.32
N PHE A 157 -13.38 8.67 8.17
CA PHE A 157 -13.74 9.02 9.53
C PHE A 157 -14.46 10.38 9.53
N SER A 158 -14.86 10.85 10.72
CA SER A 158 -15.43 12.19 10.88
C SER A 158 -14.59 13.28 10.19
N VAL A 159 -15.24 14.06 9.33
CA VAL A 159 -14.65 15.20 8.63
C VAL A 159 -15.36 16.50 8.97
N SER A 160 -14.72 17.64 8.71
CA SER A 160 -15.24 18.96 9.09
C SER A 160 -16.40 19.43 8.20
N SER A 161 -16.54 18.92 6.98
CA SER A 161 -17.52 19.43 6.03
C SER A 161 -18.04 18.37 5.06
N ALA A 162 -19.24 18.62 4.52
CA ALA A 162 -19.79 17.80 3.44
C ALA A 162 -18.98 17.89 2.13
N ILE A 163 -18.12 18.91 1.98
CA ILE A 163 -17.18 19.01 0.84
C ILE A 163 -16.09 17.95 1.02
N ASP A 164 -15.48 17.89 2.20
CA ASP A 164 -14.46 16.88 2.54
C ASP A 164 -15.00 15.45 2.41
N SER A 165 -16.24 15.22 2.87
CA SER A 165 -16.91 13.92 2.71
C SER A 165 -17.04 13.54 1.24
N ARG A 166 -17.44 14.48 0.37
CA ARG A 166 -17.54 14.24 -1.08
C ARG A 166 -16.17 14.03 -1.72
N THR A 167 -15.13 14.70 -1.24
CA THR A 167 -13.77 14.48 -1.74
C THR A 167 -13.32 13.04 -1.51
N ILE A 168 -13.67 12.43 -0.38
CA ILE A 168 -13.31 11.04 -0.05
C ILE A 168 -14.30 10.05 -0.69
N LEU A 169 -15.60 10.20 -0.45
CA LEU A 169 -16.63 9.18 -0.71
C LEU A 169 -17.47 9.43 -1.96
N ASP A 170 -17.25 10.54 -2.68
CA ASP A 170 -18.12 11.04 -3.75
C ASP A 170 -19.59 11.33 -3.29
N LYS A 171 -19.83 11.34 -1.97
CA LYS A 171 -21.11 11.67 -1.33
C LYS A 171 -20.91 12.36 0.03
N GLY A 172 -21.92 13.06 0.51
CA GLY A 172 -21.97 13.54 1.90
C GLY A 172 -22.26 12.40 2.88
N GLY A 173 -22.01 12.62 4.16
CA GLY A 173 -22.31 11.70 5.26
C GLY A 173 -21.23 11.64 6.33
N ALA A 174 -19.95 11.73 5.93
CA ALA A 174 -18.84 11.63 6.88
C ALA A 174 -18.75 12.85 7.82
N GLU A 175 -19.33 13.99 7.44
CA GLU A 175 -19.43 15.18 8.29
C GLU A 175 -20.40 15.03 9.48
N LYS A 176 -21.17 13.95 9.50
CA LYS A 176 -22.16 13.65 10.55
C LYS A 176 -21.72 12.58 11.53
N LEU A 177 -20.54 11.98 11.30
CA LEU A 177 -19.98 10.95 12.18
C LEU A 177 -19.64 11.55 13.54
N LEU A 178 -19.66 10.71 14.58
CA LEU A 178 -19.47 11.13 15.97
C LEU A 178 -17.99 11.32 16.37
N GLY A 179 -17.07 11.00 15.46
CA GLY A 179 -15.63 10.92 15.75
C GLY A 179 -15.28 9.67 16.57
N LYS A 180 -14.11 9.67 17.22
CA LYS A 180 -13.65 8.59 18.12
C LYS A 180 -13.69 7.17 17.50
N GLY A 181 -13.40 7.07 16.20
CA GLY A 181 -13.37 5.80 15.47
C GLY A 181 -14.64 5.45 14.71
N ASP A 182 -15.67 6.30 14.74
CA ASP A 182 -16.84 6.20 13.86
C ASP A 182 -16.46 6.44 12.39
N MET A 183 -16.86 5.53 11.48
CA MET A 183 -16.44 5.47 10.06
C MET A 183 -17.49 4.85 9.14
#